data_AF-A0A3D0DS87-F1
#
_entry.id   AF-A0A3D0DS87-F1
#
_cell.length_a   1.000
_cell.length_b   1.000
_cell.length_c   1.000
_cell.angle_alpha   90.00
_cell.angle_beta   90.00
_cell.angle_gamma   90.00
#
_symmetry.space_group_name_H-M   'P 1'
#
loop_
_entity.id
_entity.type
_entity.pdbx_description
1 polymer ?
#
loop_
_entity_poly.entity_id
_entity_poly.type
_entity_poly.pdbx_seq_one_letter_code
_entity_poly.pdbx_strand_id
1 'polypeptide(L)'
;MVVVRDAQTGQLRAPTPAEARALAAQATGAAQATGAITAPGKPSVITHASGARQVRLGERGLVYSVVTRDADGKLAGQCVHGADAADQAVHQDGQGNSHAGHDKEGRHESQ
;
A
#
# COMPACT_ATOMS: atom_id res chain seq x y z
N MET A 1 -4.07 4.30 21.11
CA MET A 1 -5.11 4.70 22.09
C MET A 1 -6.17 3.61 22.10
N VAL A 2 -6.49 3.02 23.26
CA VAL A 2 -7.46 1.90 23.38
C VAL A 2 -8.74 2.41 24.04
N VAL A 3 -9.88 2.14 23.42
CA VAL A 3 -11.22 2.50 23.92
C VAL A 3 -12.13 1.29 23.85
N VAL A 4 -13.06 1.17 24.79
CA VAL A 4 -14.05 0.07 24.85
C VAL A 4 -15.44 0.67 24.72
N ARG A 5 -16.31 -0.03 23.96
CA ARG A 5 -17.71 0.33 23.85
C ARG A 5 -18.47 -0.17 25.08
N ASP A 6 -19.18 0.72 25.74
CA ASP A 6 -20.05 0.39 26.87
C ASP A 6 -21.27 -0.42 26.44
N ALA A 7 -21.54 -1.52 27.14
CA ALA A 7 -22.60 -2.45 26.76
C ALA A 7 -24.01 -1.92 27.07
N GLN A 8 -24.15 -1.03 28.05
CA GLN A 8 -25.47 -0.48 28.43
C GLN A 8 -25.82 0.77 27.64
N THR A 9 -24.83 1.61 27.36
CA THR A 9 -25.03 2.94 26.75
C THR A 9 -24.54 3.02 25.31
N GLY A 10 -23.69 2.08 24.87
CA GLY A 10 -23.09 2.09 23.54
C GLY A 10 -22.04 3.18 23.32
N GLN A 11 -21.68 3.96 24.34
CA GLN A 11 -20.70 5.02 24.24
C GLN A 11 -19.26 4.49 24.32
N LEU A 12 -18.31 5.22 23.74
CA LEU A 12 -16.89 4.90 23.84
C LEU A 12 -16.32 5.46 25.13
N ARG A 13 -15.72 4.58 25.95
CA ARG A 13 -15.12 4.94 27.23
C ARG A 13 -13.72 4.32 27.38
N ALA A 14 -12.99 4.79 28.39
CA ALA A 14 -11.75 4.15 28.80
C ALA A 14 -12.02 2.72 29.35
N PRO A 15 -11.15 1.74 29.03
CA PRO A 15 -11.29 0.38 29.56
C PRO A 15 -11.10 0.33 31.08
N THR A 16 -11.83 -0.54 31.75
CA THR A 16 -11.53 -0.94 33.12
C THR A 16 -10.22 -1.74 33.18
N PRO A 17 -9.56 -1.86 34.35
CA PRO A 17 -8.32 -2.64 34.47
C PRO A 17 -8.45 -4.10 34.05
N ALA A 18 -9.60 -4.73 34.29
CA ALA A 18 -9.86 -6.11 33.89
C ALA A 18 -10.00 -6.24 32.36
N GLU A 19 -10.75 -5.33 31.73
CA GLU A 19 -10.91 -5.28 30.27
C GLU A 19 -9.57 -4.97 29.57
N ALA A 20 -8.76 -4.05 30.13
CA ALA A 20 -7.44 -3.74 29.59
C ALA A 20 -6.51 -4.96 29.62
N ARG A 21 -6.53 -5.74 30.70
CA ARG A 21 -5.74 -6.97 30.82
C ARG A 21 -6.22 -8.05 29.85
N ALA A 22 -7.53 -8.22 29.69
CA ALA A 22 -8.10 -9.15 28.73
C ALA A 22 -7.76 -8.77 27.28
N LEU A 23 -7.81 -7.47 26.94
CA LEU A 23 -7.47 -6.98 25.61
C LEU A 23 -5.97 -7.13 25.31
N ALA A 24 -5.10 -6.92 26.31
CA ALA A 24 -3.67 -7.15 26.16
C ALA A 24 -3.35 -8.64 25.91
N ALA A 25 -4.04 -9.55 26.59
CA ALA A 25 -3.89 -10.99 26.37
C ALA A 25 -4.47 -11.46 25.02
N GLN A 26 -5.50 -10.78 24.52
CA GLN A 26 -6.03 -11.03 23.18
C GLN A 26 -5.12 -10.44 22.10
N ALA A 27 -4.45 -9.31 22.33
CA ALA A 27 -3.53 -8.70 21.37
C ALA A 27 -2.33 -9.61 21.05
N THR A 28 -1.85 -10.40 22.02
CA THR A 28 -0.78 -11.38 21.80
C THR A 28 -1.24 -12.60 20.99
N GLY A 29 -2.51 -13.00 21.09
CA GLY A 29 -3.11 -14.08 20.28
C GLY A 29 -3.63 -13.63 18.92
N ALA A 30 -4.18 -12.42 18.82
CA ALA A 30 -4.67 -11.82 17.58
C ALA A 30 -3.53 -11.46 16.62
N ALA A 31 -2.33 -11.12 17.12
CA ALA A 31 -1.14 -10.99 16.28
C ALA A 31 -0.80 -12.31 15.52
N GLN A 32 -1.23 -13.47 16.04
CA GLN A 32 -1.04 -14.76 15.40
C GLN A 32 -2.23 -15.18 14.51
N ALA A 33 -3.45 -14.75 14.83
CA ALA A 33 -4.67 -15.18 14.13
C ALA A 33 -5.18 -14.19 13.06
N THR A 34 -5.03 -12.89 13.25
CA THR A 34 -5.19 -11.89 12.19
C THR A 34 -3.78 -11.54 11.76
N GLY A 35 -3.25 -12.30 10.78
CA GLY A 35 -1.87 -12.24 10.31
C GLY A 35 -1.28 -10.87 10.59
N ALA A 36 -0.50 -10.78 11.68
CA ALA A 36 0.01 -9.51 12.16
C ALA A 36 0.48 -8.74 10.93
N ILE A 37 0.20 -7.45 10.88
CA ILE A 37 1.01 -6.56 10.08
C ILE A 37 2.41 -6.71 10.66
N THR A 38 3.11 -7.73 10.17
CA THR A 38 4.52 -7.96 10.33
C THR A 38 5.06 -6.66 9.80
N ALA A 39 5.58 -5.82 10.70
CA ALA A 39 6.31 -4.65 10.28
C ALA A 39 7.26 -5.16 9.19
N PRO A 40 7.15 -4.65 7.94
CA PRO A 40 7.88 -5.23 6.83
C PRO A 40 9.34 -5.32 7.26
N GLY A 41 9.92 -6.51 7.11
CA GLY A 41 11.28 -6.78 7.55
C GLY A 41 12.18 -5.63 7.10
N LYS A 42 13.02 -5.13 8.01
CA LYS A 42 13.91 -4.01 7.70
C LYS A 42 14.62 -4.31 6.37
N PRO A 43 14.64 -3.37 5.40
CA PRO A 43 15.27 -3.62 4.11
C PRO A 43 16.71 -4.08 4.32
N SER A 44 17.05 -5.26 3.81
CA SER A 44 18.41 -5.79 3.93
C SER A 44 19.33 -5.01 3.01
N VAL A 45 20.30 -4.30 3.60
CA VAL A 45 21.35 -3.60 2.85
C VAL A 45 22.48 -4.59 2.55
N ILE A 46 22.76 -4.79 1.27
CA ILE A 46 23.91 -5.57 0.79
C ILE A 46 25.05 -4.59 0.54
N THR A 47 26.19 -4.80 1.21
CA THR A 47 27.41 -4.02 0.98
C THR A 47 28.39 -4.85 0.16
N HIS A 48 28.81 -4.33 -1.00
CA HIS A 48 29.75 -4.98 -1.90
C HIS A 48 31.20 -4.67 -1.50
N ALA A 49 32.15 -5.50 -1.96
CA ALA A 49 33.58 -5.32 -1.68
C ALA A 49 34.14 -3.97 -2.19
N SER A 50 33.52 -3.37 -3.21
CA SER A 50 33.82 -2.03 -3.72
C SER A 50 33.32 -0.88 -2.82
N GLY A 51 32.57 -1.18 -1.76
CA GLY A 51 31.89 -0.20 -0.91
C GLY A 51 30.50 0.21 -1.41
N ALA A 52 30.07 -0.26 -2.58
CA ALA A 52 28.72 -0.01 -3.08
C ALA A 52 27.65 -0.65 -2.16
N ARG A 53 26.52 0.04 -1.98
CA ARG A 53 25.40 -0.42 -1.13
C ARG A 53 24.16 -0.62 -1.97
N GLN A 54 23.46 -1.73 -1.77
CA GLN A 54 22.26 -2.11 -2.50
C GLN A 54 21.15 -2.49 -1.52
N VAL A 55 19.90 -2.18 -1.85
CA VAL A 55 18.72 -2.61 -1.09
C VAL A 55 17.71 -3.24 -2.05
N ARG A 56 17.12 -4.38 -1.66
CA ARG A 56 16.00 -4.96 -2.38
C ARG A 56 14.69 -4.34 -1.88
N LEU A 57 14.03 -3.55 -2.72
CA LEU A 57 12.82 -2.81 -2.35
C LEU A 57 11.56 -3.69 -2.33
N GLY A 58 11.53 -4.76 -3.13
CA GLY A 58 10.33 -5.59 -3.34
C GLY A 58 9.19 -4.81 -4.00
N GLU A 59 8.05 -5.46 -4.20
CA GLU A 59 6.89 -4.90 -4.91
C GLU A 59 6.38 -3.56 -4.34
N ARG A 60 6.42 -3.40 -3.01
CA ARG A 60 5.93 -2.17 -2.35
C ARG A 60 6.73 -0.92 -2.69
N GLY A 61 7.97 -1.08 -3.17
CA GLY A 61 8.83 0.01 -3.62
C GLY A 61 8.86 0.20 -5.13
N LEU A 62 8.06 -0.57 -5.88
CA LEU A 62 7.95 -0.45 -7.33
C LEU A 62 6.67 0.31 -7.71
N VAL A 63 6.77 1.11 -8.76
CA VAL A 63 5.64 1.79 -9.42
C VAL A 63 5.65 1.36 -10.88
N TYR A 64 4.48 1.03 -11.40
CA TYR A 64 4.33 0.56 -12.78
C TYR A 64 3.67 1.66 -13.59
N SER A 65 4.19 1.89 -14.80
CA SER A 65 3.55 2.72 -15.81
C SER A 65 3.27 1.85 -17.02
N VAL A 66 2.00 1.72 -17.38
CA VAL A 66 1.53 0.96 -18.53
C VAL A 66 1.26 1.95 -19.65
N VAL A 67 1.88 1.73 -20.80
CA VAL A 67 1.68 2.53 -21.99
C VAL A 67 1.07 1.65 -23.06
N THR A 68 -0.07 2.06 -23.59
CA THR A 68 -0.74 1.39 -24.70
C THR A 68 -0.78 2.26 -25.93
N ARG A 69 -0.76 1.60 -27.08
CA ARG A 69 -0.77 2.25 -28.40
C ARG A 69 -2.08 1.90 -29.10
N ASP A 70 -2.80 2.92 -29.55
CA ASP A 70 -4.02 2.73 -30.33
C ASP A 70 -3.73 2.40 -31.81
N ALA A 71 -4.79 2.09 -32.57
CA ALA A 71 -4.68 1.77 -33.99
C ALA A 71 -4.17 2.96 -34.84
N ASP A 72 -4.34 4.19 -34.35
CA ASP A 72 -3.86 5.42 -34.98
C ASP A 72 -2.40 5.74 -34.59
N GLY A 73 -1.79 4.92 -33.73
CA GLY A 73 -0.41 5.05 -33.28
C GLY A 73 -0.20 6.00 -32.09
N LYS A 74 -1.27 6.54 -31.49
CA LYS A 74 -1.16 7.41 -30.31
C LYS A 74 -0.89 6.57 -29.07
N LEU A 75 -0.20 7.17 -28.09
CA LEU A 75 0.17 6.53 -26.83
C LEU A 75 -0.68 7.08 -25.69
N ALA A 76 -1.24 6.18 -24.88
CA ALA A 76 -1.91 6.50 -23.63
C ALA A 76 -1.15 5.84 -22.47
N GLY A 77 -0.89 6.59 -21.40
CA GLY A 77 -0.16 6.10 -20.23
C GLY A 77 -1.04 6.06 -18.98
N GLN A 78 -0.87 5.03 -18.16
CA GLN A 78 -1.51 4.91 -16.84
C GLN A 78 -0.52 4.40 -15.80
N CYS A 79 -0.50 5.05 -14.63
CA CYS A 79 0.29 4.61 -13.48
C CYS A 79 -0.54 3.66 -12.60
N VAL A 80 -0.01 2.47 -12.33
CA VAL A 80 -0.67 1.45 -11.52
C VAL A 80 0.25 0.94 -10.42
N HIS A 81 -0.34 0.41 -9.35
CA HIS A 81 0.39 -0.06 -8.18
C HIS A 81 0.35 -1.59 -8.10
N GLY A 82 1.54 -2.20 -8.09
CA GLY A 82 1.73 -3.64 -8.01
C GLY A 82 1.73 -4.35 -9.37
N ALA A 83 2.51 -5.42 -9.47
CA ALA A 83 2.67 -6.22 -10.69
C ALA A 83 1.34 -6.77 -11.23
N ASP A 84 0.44 -7.25 -10.36
CA ASP A 84 -0.84 -7.84 -10.79
C ASP A 84 -1.75 -6.83 -11.48
N ALA A 85 -1.80 -5.59 -10.98
CA ALA A 85 -2.57 -4.52 -11.59
C ALA A 85 -1.95 -4.08 -12.93
N ALA A 86 -0.62 -4.09 -13.04
CA ALA A 86 0.08 -3.82 -14.28
C ALA A 86 -0.20 -4.89 -15.34
N ASP A 87 -0.17 -6.16 -14.97
CA ASP A 87 -0.50 -7.27 -15.88
C ASP A 87 -1.96 -7.15 -16.37
N GLN A 88 -2.91 -6.94 -15.45
CA GLN A 88 -4.31 -6.72 -15.83
C GLN A 88 -4.49 -5.54 -16.77
N ALA A 89 -3.83 -4.40 -16.51
CA ALA A 89 -3.92 -3.21 -17.36
C ALA A 89 -3.38 -3.46 -18.78
N VAL A 90 -2.33 -4.26 -18.94
CA VAL A 90 -1.81 -4.64 -20.26
C VAL A 90 -2.79 -5.52 -21.04
N HIS A 91 -3.55 -6.39 -20.35
CA HIS A 91 -4.49 -7.32 -21.00
C HIS A 91 -5.91 -6.75 -21.19
N GLN A 92 -6.30 -5.70 -20.45
CA GLN A 92 -7.64 -5.09 -20.52
C GLN A 92 -7.84 -4.16 -21.73
N ASP A 93 -6.79 -3.54 -22.26
CA ASP A 93 -6.89 -2.56 -23.37
C ASP A 93 -7.30 -3.15 -24.73
N GLY A 94 -7.60 -4.46 -24.79
CA GLY A 94 -8.37 -5.05 -25.89
C GLY A 94 -9.86 -4.63 -25.90
N GLN A 95 -10.35 -3.98 -24.84
CA GLN A 95 -11.73 -3.50 -24.72
C GLN A 95 -11.71 -2.00 -24.42
N GLY A 96 -11.73 -1.21 -25.48
CA GLY A 96 -11.45 0.22 -25.46
C GLY A 96 -12.19 1.02 -24.39
N ASN A 97 -11.44 1.82 -23.65
CA ASN A 97 -12.00 2.91 -22.88
C ASN A 97 -11.12 4.16 -23.04
N SER A 98 -11.62 5.10 -23.84
CA SER A 98 -11.04 6.40 -24.10
C SER A 98 -11.22 7.32 -22.89
N HIS A 99 -10.31 7.23 -21.92
CA HIS A 99 -10.15 8.29 -20.93
C HIS A 99 -9.12 9.31 -21.40
N ALA A 100 -9.62 10.39 -22.01
CA ALA A 100 -8.86 11.59 -22.29
C ALA A 100 -8.24 12.13 -21.00
N GLY A 101 -6.91 12.12 -20.93
CA GLY A 101 -6.13 12.67 -19.83
C GLY A 101 -6.40 14.17 -19.65
N HIS A 102 -6.71 14.54 -18.40
CA HIS A 102 -6.62 15.92 -17.93
C HIS A 102 -5.37 15.99 -17.05
N ASP A 103 -4.22 16.27 -17.67
CA ASP A 103 -2.98 16.60 -16.97
C ASP A 103 -3.17 17.93 -16.24
N LYS A 104 -3.30 17.89 -14.91
CA LYS A 104 -3.14 19.05 -14.03
C LYS A 104 -1.80 18.90 -13.33
N GLU A 105 -0.73 19.25 -14.02
CA GLU A 105 0.61 19.33 -13.44
C GLU A 105 0.67 20.51 -12.45
N GLY A 106 0.55 20.20 -11.16
CA GLY A 106 0.72 21.17 -10.07
C GLY A 106 2.20 21.47 -9.85
N ARG A 107 2.69 22.53 -10.51
CA ARG A 107 4.02 23.10 -10.23
C ARG A 107 4.05 23.64 -8.80
N HIS A 108 4.68 22.92 -7.88
CA HIS A 108 5.03 23.42 -6.56
C HIS A 108 6.27 24.31 -6.68
N GLU A 109 6.06 25.62 -6.72
CA GLU A 109 7.13 26.61 -6.56
C GLU A 109 7.43 26.73 -5.06
N SER A 110 8.67 26.41 -4.67
CA SER A 110 9.18 26.50 -3.30
C SER A 110 9.30 27.96 -2.86
N GLN A 111 8.67 28.28 -1.72
CA GLN A 111 8.94 29.48 -0.90
C GLN A 111 10.17 29.27 -0.03
#